data_AF-A0A1K2IE56-F1
#
_entry.id   AF-A0A1K2IE56-F1
#
_cell.length_a   1.000
_cell.length_b   1.000
_cell.length_c   1.000
_cell.angle_alpha   90.00
_cell.angle_beta   90.00
_cell.angle_gamma   90.00
#
_symmetry.space_group_name_H-M   'P 1'
#
loop_
_entity.id
_entity.type
_entity.pdbx_description
1 polymer ?
#
loop_
_entity_poly.entity_id
_entity_poly.type
_entity_poly.pdbx_seq_one_letter_code
_entity_poly.pdbx_strand_id
1 'polypeptide(L)' 'MKFSEAVKHKKESLKNADESVLKDYHIIITPAKTDESQKYIEAFTENPEKFNDESCKKFCSNDDYEVVSFRKEIEE' A
#
# COMPACT_ATOMS: atom_id res chain seq x y z
N MET A 1 7.37 -9.94 -2.55
CA MET A 1 7.41 -9.85 -4.03
C MET A 1 8.19 -8.62 -4.48
N LYS A 2 8.78 -8.57 -5.69
CA LYS A 2 9.50 -7.36 -6.15
C LYS A 2 8.54 -6.19 -6.37
N PHE A 3 9.06 -4.96 -6.35
CA PHE A 3 8.24 -3.75 -6.57
C PHE A 3 7.41 -3.82 -7.86
N SER A 4 8.01 -4.27 -8.97
CA SER A 4 7.31 -4.40 -10.26
C SER A 4 6.14 -5.40 -10.21
N GLU A 5 6.33 -6.51 -9.49
CA GLU A 5 5.28 -7.51 -9.25
C GLU A 5 4.17 -6.93 -8.37
N ALA A 6 4.54 -6.20 -7.30
CA ALA A 6 3.58 -5.55 -6.42
C ALA A 6 2.73 -4.51 -7.16
N VAL A 7 3.34 -3.71 -8.04
CA VAL A 7 2.62 -2.74 -8.90
C VAL A 7 1.65 -3.47 -9.82
N LYS A 8 2.08 -4.57 -10.44
CA LYS A 8 1.23 -5.37 -11.32
C LYS A 8 0.06 -5.99 -10.54
N HIS A 9 0.34 -6.58 -9.39
CA HIS A 9 -0.65 -7.18 -8.51
C HIS A 9 -1.67 -6.15 -8.02
N LYS A 10 -1.20 -5.01 -7.49
CA LYS A 10 -2.06 -3.87 -7.12
C LYS A 10 -2.96 -3.44 -8.26
N LYS A 11 -2.43 -3.32 -9.49
CA LYS A 11 -3.22 -2.92 -10.66
C LYS A 11 -4.28 -3.96 -11.03
N GLU A 12 -3.98 -5.24 -10.92
CA GLU A 12 -4.96 -6.31 -11.11
C GLU A 12 -6.01 -6.32 -9.98
N SER A 13 -5.61 -6.12 -8.73
CA SER A 13 -6.55 -5.97 -7.61
C SER A 13 -7.46 -4.77 -7.84
N LEU A 14 -6.93 -3.62 -8.24
CA LEU A 14 -7.73 -2.42 -8.54
C LEU A 14 -8.70 -2.65 -9.71
N LYS A 15 -8.30 -3.47 -10.70
CA LYS A 15 -9.13 -3.76 -11.88
C LYS A 15 -10.24 -4.78 -11.58
N ASN A 16 -9.99 -5.73 -10.68
CA ASN A 16 -10.96 -6.76 -10.28
C ASN A 16 -11.79 -6.33 -9.05
N ALA A 17 -11.33 -5.36 -8.27
CA ALA A 17 -12.03 -4.88 -7.10
C ALA A 17 -13.23 -4.03 -7.50
N ASP A 18 -14.36 -4.30 -6.86
CA ASP A 18 -15.56 -3.48 -6.96
C ASP A 18 -15.30 -2.04 -6.54
N GLU A 19 -16.05 -1.11 -7.14
CA GLU A 19 -15.95 0.32 -6.84
C GLU A 19 -16.13 0.62 -5.35
N SER A 20 -17.00 -0.11 -4.65
CA SER A 20 -17.15 -0.01 -3.19
C SER A 20 -15.87 -0.39 -2.45
N VAL A 21 -15.16 -1.44 -2.87
CA VAL A 21 -13.88 -1.81 -2.25
C VAL A 21 -12.82 -0.74 -2.51
N LEU A 22 -12.79 -0.18 -3.72
CA LEU A 22 -11.88 0.93 -4.05
C LEU A 22 -12.17 2.21 -3.28
N LYS A 23 -13.44 2.43 -2.93
CA LYS A 23 -13.88 3.56 -2.11
C LYS A 23 -13.51 3.34 -0.65
N ASP A 24 -13.85 2.18 -0.09
CA ASP A 24 -13.70 1.81 1.31
C ASP A 24 -12.29 1.35 1.70
N TYR A 25 -11.43 0.94 0.77
CA TYR A 25 -10.08 0.42 1.06
C TYR A 25 -8.98 1.17 0.33
N HIS A 26 -7.89 1.47 1.05
CA HIS A 26 -6.62 1.89 0.46
C HIS A 26 -5.80 0.64 0.09
N ILE A 27 -5.59 0.44 -1.22
CA ILE A 27 -4.69 -0.59 -1.74
C ILE A 27 -3.33 0.05 -1.99
N ILE A 28 -2.35 -0.25 -1.15
CA ILE A 28 -1.00 0.32 -1.24
C ILE A 28 0.07 -0.78 -1.24
N ILE A 29 1.25 -0.39 -1.71
CA ILE A 29 2.43 -1.25 -1.72
C ILE A 29 3.27 -0.88 -0.51
N THR A 30 3.59 -1.86 0.32
CA THR A 30 4.44 -1.70 1.49
C THR A 30 5.63 -2.65 1.40
N PRO A 31 6.70 -2.43 2.17
CA PRO A 31 7.75 -3.43 2.34
C PRO A 31 7.15 -4.74 2.88
N ALA A 32 7.68 -5.90 2.48
CA ALA A 32 7.22 -7.20 2.99
C ALA A 32 7.62 -7.44 4.46
N LYS A 33 8.55 -6.64 4.98
CA LYS A 33 9.02 -6.73 6.35
C LYS A 33 8.03 -6.00 7.27
N THR A 34 7.43 -6.73 8.22
CA THR A 34 6.41 -6.23 9.15
C THR A 34 6.79 -4.93 9.87
N ASP A 35 8.05 -4.80 10.29
CA ASP A 35 8.55 -3.60 10.99
C ASP A 35 8.58 -2.37 10.09
N GLU A 36 8.97 -2.55 8.82
CA GLU A 36 9.06 -1.49 7.81
C GLU A 36 7.67 -1.15 7.26
N SER A 37 6.81 -2.16 7.05
CA SER A 37 5.42 -1.94 6.64
C SER A 37 4.58 -1.26 7.70
N GLN A 38 4.70 -1.61 8.98
CA GLN A 38 4.00 -0.88 10.04
C GLN A 38 4.39 0.59 10.07
N LYS A 39 5.69 0.91 10.08
CA LYS A 39 6.17 2.30 10.04
C LYS A 39 5.68 3.06 8.82
N TYR A 40 5.66 2.39 7.67
CA TYR A 40 5.16 2.98 6.44
C TYR A 40 3.65 3.21 6.50
N ILE A 41 2.87 2.26 7.00
CA ILE A 41 1.42 2.38 7.15
C ILE A 41 1.08 3.49 8.15
N GLU A 42 1.75 3.58 9.29
CA GLU A 42 1.56 4.67 10.26
C GLU A 42 1.86 6.03 9.61
N ALA A 43 3.01 6.18 8.96
CA ALA A 43 3.38 7.43 8.31
C ALA A 43 2.46 7.78 7.12
N PHE A 44 1.97 6.76 6.42
CA PHE A 44 0.95 6.90 5.37
C PHE A 44 -0.38 7.34 5.97
N THR A 45 -0.83 6.78 7.09
CA THR A 45 -2.07 7.17 7.76
C THR A 45 -1.98 8.61 8.29
N GLU A 46 -0.83 9.03 8.80
CA GLU A 46 -0.63 10.41 9.25
C GLU A 46 -0.63 11.42 8.09
N ASN A 47 -0.07 11.07 6.93
CA ASN A 47 0.07 12.00 5.78
C ASN A 47 -0.08 11.30 4.41
N PRO A 48 -1.24 10.72 4.08
CA PRO A 48 -1.38 9.85 2.90
C PRO A 48 -1.12 10.61 1.59
N GLU A 49 -1.42 11.91 1.56
CA GLU A 49 -1.26 12.81 0.41
C GLU A 49 0.21 13.05 0.02
N LYS A 50 1.15 12.88 0.97
CA LYS A 50 2.59 13.01 0.72
C LYS A 50 3.27 11.71 0.33
N PHE A 51 2.57 10.58 0.44
CA PHE A 51 3.15 9.26 0.20
C PHE A 51 2.74 8.72 -1.17
N ASN A 52 3.73 8.56 -2.05
CA ASN A 52 3.57 7.92 -3.35
C ASN A 52 3.94 6.43 -3.27
N ASP A 53 3.56 5.64 -4.28
CA ASP A 53 3.94 4.21 -4.38
C ASP A 53 5.45 3.98 -4.26
N GLU A 54 6.28 4.95 -4.66
CA GLU A 54 7.74 4.85 -4.56
C GLU A 54 8.31 5.23 -3.19
N SER A 55 7.51 5.87 -2.32
CA SER A 55 7.94 6.19 -0.95
C SER A 55 8.28 4.93 -0.16
N CYS A 56 7.58 3.82 -0.40
CA CYS A 56 7.84 2.55 0.27
C CYS A 56 9.25 1.98 -0.05
N LYS A 57 9.83 2.32 -1.21
CA LYS A 57 11.21 1.90 -1.56
C LYS A 57 12.25 2.47 -0.60
N LYS A 58 12.01 3.66 -0.04
CA LYS A 58 12.92 4.26 0.96
C LYS A 58 12.93 3.49 2.29
N PHE A 59 11.84 2.80 2.59
CA PHE A 59 11.70 1.99 3.79
C PHE A 59 12.01 0.52 3.53
N CYS A 60 12.25 0.11 2.29
CA CYS A 60 12.47 -1.28 1.95
C CYS A 60 13.97 -1.59 1.90
N SER A 61 14.47 -2.33 2.90
CA SER A 61 15.89 -2.70 2.95
C SER A 61 16.23 -3.93 2.09
N ASN A 62 15.24 -4.75 1.73
CA ASN A 62 15.46 -6.09 1.15
C ASN A 62 14.88 -6.28 -0.25
N ASP A 63 14.47 -5.18 -0.91
CA ASP A 63 13.80 -5.18 -2.22
C ASP A 63 12.55 -6.09 -2.30
N ASP A 64 11.94 -6.34 -1.14
CA ASP A 64 10.77 -7.20 -0.99
C ASP A 64 9.57 -6.38 -0.51
N TYR A 65 8.48 -6.50 -1.25
CA TYR A 65 7.27 -5.69 -1.13
C TYR A 65 6.05 -6.58 -1.01
N GLU A 66 4.97 -6.05 -0.49
CA GLU A 66 3.68 -6.70 -0.35
C GLU A 66 2.56 -5.69 -0.68
N VAL A 67 1.47 -6.19 -1.25
CA VAL A 67 0.29 -5.39 -1.50
C VAL A 67 -0.65 -5.60 -0.33
N VAL A 68 -0.94 -4.53 0.39
CA VAL A 68 -1.87 -4.55 1.51
C VAL A 68 -3.07 -3.68 1.20
N SER A 69 -4.24 -4.15 1.60
CA SER A 69 -5.48 -3.41 1.58
C SER A 69 -5.95 -3.19 3.00
N PHE A 70 -6.12 -1.94 3.41
CA PHE A 70 -6.73 -1.60 4.69
C PHE A 70 -7.90 -0.66 4.45
N ARG A 71 -8.88 -0.71 5.35
CA ARG A 71 -10.04 0.18 5.29
C ARG A 71 -9.57 1.61 5.44
N LYS A 72 -10.02 2.49 4.54
CA LYS A 72 -9.98 3.92 4.80
C LYS A 72 -10.93 4.15 5.97
N GLU A 73 -10.47 4.80 7.02
CA GLU A 73 -11.42 5.36 7.98
C GLU A 73 -12.25 6.38 7.21
N ILE A 74 -13.53 6.03 7.03
CA ILE A 74 -14.54 6.96 6.57
C ILE A 74 -14.81 7.81 7.81
N GLU A 75 -14.24 9.02 7.88
CA GLU A 75 -14.75 10.03 8.81
C GLU A 75 -16.24 10.23 8.44
N GLU A 76 -17.13 9.74 9.30
CA GLU A 76 -18.59 9.98 9.26
C GLU A 76 -18.93 11.44 9.60
#